data_AF-A0A0S4XMT9-F1
#
_entry.id   AF-A0A0S4XMT9-F1
#
_cell.length_a   1.000
_cell.length_b   1.000
_cell.length_c   1.000
_cell.angle_alpha   90.00
_cell.angle_beta   90.00
_cell.angle_gamma   90.00
#
_symmetry.space_group_name_H-M   'P 1'
#
loop_
_entity.id
_entity.type
_entity.pdbx_description
1 polymer ?
#
loop_
_entity_poly.entity_id
_entity_poly.type
_entity_poly.pdbx_seq_one_letter_code
_entity_poly.pdbx_strand_id
1 'polypeptide(L)'
;MIKKTKPFILFSIAVAIGSYFIGLNANAEPPVVEQPQTNQNISKEKLEAYIKFTKILNLIEHEYVDETNTTILVDKALKGLMSNLDAHSSYMDKKEYKDLNVHTKGEFGGLGISVGMKDGSLTVIAPIQDTPAYKAGVKAGDVIIKLDNKATMGMNIDEAVSIMRGKPGSSITLTILRKNETKPREIKINRAIIKVQSVFAKIIDGDLLYIQVTSFDQNVVKEVKKALTKYSKAKGIVLDLRSNPGGLLDQAVGLTDLFVDKGVIVSQKGRSKAENITFSAKADKDDVKTPMVVLVDGGSASASEIVSGALQDLKRAVVVGEKTFGKGSVQAVIPLGNEEGLRLTVARYYLPSGRSIQAKGVDPDVVVHLGSITNGTTNNGLIKESELDKHLTVGDANTTTEVMQNTLSNKGNNISESEVNKDSQLKSAIDILKALIITEGRK
;
A
#
# COMPACT_ATOMS: atom_id res chain seq x y z
N MET A 1 3.31 -17.87 58.98
CA MET A 1 2.29 -18.19 59.99
C MET A 1 1.44 -16.94 60.17
N ILE A 2 0.14 -16.82 59.92
CA ILE A 2 -1.00 -17.73 59.74
C ILE A 2 -1.96 -17.02 58.76
N LYS A 3 -2.45 -17.74 57.74
CA LYS A 3 -3.63 -17.35 56.94
C LYS A 3 -4.89 -17.51 57.79
N LYS A 4 -5.85 -16.59 57.71
CA LYS A 4 -7.24 -16.85 58.12
C LYS A 4 -8.21 -16.48 57.00
N THR A 5 -8.77 -17.54 56.43
CA THR A 5 -9.90 -17.65 55.52
C THR A 5 -11.20 -17.21 56.18
N LYS A 6 -12.12 -16.58 55.42
CA LYS A 6 -13.53 -16.40 55.80
C LYS A 6 -14.39 -17.49 55.12
N PRO A 7 -15.43 -18.02 55.79
CA PRO A 7 -16.17 -19.18 55.32
C PRO A 7 -17.36 -18.80 54.44
N PHE A 8 -17.65 -19.67 53.45
CA PHE A 8 -18.91 -19.77 52.73
C PHE A 8 -19.94 -20.48 53.62
N ILE A 9 -21.15 -19.93 53.73
CA ILE A 9 -22.29 -20.60 54.36
C ILE A 9 -23.35 -20.82 53.29
N LEU A 10 -23.59 -22.10 52.99
CA LEU A 10 -24.77 -22.62 52.29
C LEU A 10 -26.04 -22.29 53.10
N PHE A 11 -27.10 -21.90 52.42
CA PHE A 11 -28.45 -22.00 52.96
C PHE A 11 -29.29 -22.90 52.06
N SER A 12 -29.75 -23.99 52.64
CA SER A 12 -30.71 -24.96 52.11
C SER A 12 -31.80 -25.17 53.16
N ILE A 13 -32.96 -25.68 52.71
CA ILE A 13 -34.17 -26.13 53.45
C ILE A 13 -35.31 -25.08 53.35
N ALA A 14 -36.34 -25.25 52.52
CA ALA A 14 -37.45 -26.25 52.45
C ALA A 14 -38.60 -25.98 53.45
N VAL A 15 -39.75 -25.46 52.97
CA VAL A 15 -41.07 -26.10 52.70
C VAL A 15 -42.06 -26.11 53.90
N ALA A 16 -43.25 -25.50 53.69
CA ALA A 16 -44.57 -25.92 54.22
C ALA A 16 -45.67 -25.05 53.55
N ILE A 17 -46.32 -25.50 52.46
CA ILE A 17 -47.63 -26.20 52.37
C ILE A 17 -48.78 -25.52 53.11
N GLY A 18 -49.74 -25.00 52.33
CA GLY A 18 -51.08 -24.59 52.74
C GLY A 18 -52.02 -24.60 51.54
N SER A 19 -52.68 -25.73 51.33
CA SER A 19 -53.59 -26.06 50.22
C SER A 19 -54.96 -25.40 50.34
N TYR A 20 -55.47 -24.83 49.24
CA TYR A 20 -56.91 -24.71 49.00
C TYR A 20 -57.22 -25.16 47.57
N PHE A 21 -58.02 -26.22 47.46
CA PHE A 21 -58.56 -26.79 46.24
C PHE A 21 -59.75 -25.96 45.75
N ILE A 22 -59.74 -25.52 44.49
CA ILE A 22 -60.94 -25.47 43.64
C ILE A 22 -60.51 -25.92 42.24
N GLY A 23 -61.12 -27.02 41.79
CA GLY A 23 -60.82 -27.64 40.50
C GLY A 23 -61.48 -26.92 39.33
N LEU A 24 -60.73 -26.82 38.24
CA LEU A 24 -61.22 -26.76 36.86
C LEU A 24 -60.22 -27.55 36.02
N ASN A 25 -60.70 -28.63 35.40
CA ASN A 25 -59.92 -29.45 34.48
C ASN A 25 -59.61 -28.64 33.21
N ALA A 26 -58.35 -28.26 33.06
CA ALA A 26 -57.76 -27.90 31.78
C ALA A 26 -56.39 -28.58 31.71
N ASN A 27 -56.28 -29.63 30.90
CA ASN A 27 -55.00 -30.24 30.55
C ASN A 27 -54.19 -29.23 29.72
N ALA A 28 -53.29 -28.50 30.39
CA ALA A 28 -52.18 -27.81 29.74
C ALA A 28 -50.90 -28.56 30.13
N GLU A 29 -50.25 -29.18 29.14
CA GLU A 29 -48.89 -29.70 29.32
C GLU A 29 -47.96 -28.55 29.74
N PRO A 30 -47.03 -28.77 30.69
CA PRO A 30 -46.06 -27.74 31.05
C PRO A 30 -45.18 -27.42 29.82
N PRO A 31 -44.75 -26.16 29.65
CA PRO A 31 -43.91 -25.80 28.52
C PRO A 31 -42.61 -26.60 28.60
N VAL A 32 -42.36 -27.39 27.56
CA VAL A 32 -41.06 -28.03 27.33
C VAL A 32 -40.04 -26.91 27.19
N VAL A 33 -39.17 -26.78 28.18
CA VAL A 33 -37.93 -26.02 28.02
C VAL A 33 -37.07 -26.84 27.07
N GLU A 34 -37.11 -26.53 25.78
CA GLU A 34 -36.13 -27.02 24.81
C GLU A 34 -34.74 -26.58 25.27
N GLN A 35 -33.97 -27.53 25.80
CA GLN A 35 -32.54 -27.33 25.91
C GLN A 35 -31.94 -27.34 24.50
N PRO A 36 -31.12 -26.35 24.12
CA PRO A 36 -30.57 -26.28 22.78
C PRO A 36 -29.61 -27.46 22.55
N GLN A 37 -30.04 -28.46 21.76
CA GLN A 37 -29.22 -29.60 21.32
C GLN A 37 -28.15 -29.23 20.27
N THR A 38 -27.90 -27.94 20.04
CA THR A 38 -27.07 -27.45 18.93
C THR A 38 -25.55 -27.43 19.20
N ASN A 39 -25.07 -27.66 20.43
CA ASN A 39 -23.64 -27.57 20.75
C ASN A 39 -22.86 -28.91 20.77
N GLN A 40 -23.52 -30.07 20.92
CA GLN A 40 -22.80 -31.36 20.96
C GLN A 40 -22.51 -31.98 19.59
N ASN A 41 -23.36 -31.73 18.58
CA ASN A 41 -23.15 -32.28 17.23
C ASN A 41 -22.02 -31.55 16.49
N ILE A 42 -21.91 -30.22 16.65
CA ILE A 42 -20.84 -29.40 16.04
C ILE A 42 -19.44 -29.80 16.55
N SER A 43 -19.31 -30.19 17.82
CA SER A 43 -18.03 -30.61 18.40
C SER A 43 -17.58 -31.99 17.91
N LYS A 44 -18.52 -32.91 17.67
CA LYS A 44 -18.23 -34.25 17.11
C LYS A 44 -17.77 -34.18 15.66
N GLU A 45 -18.50 -33.47 14.80
CA GLU A 45 -18.13 -33.30 13.38
C GLU A 45 -16.75 -32.65 13.23
N LYS A 46 -16.47 -31.62 14.04
CA LYS A 46 -15.15 -30.96 14.06
C LYS A 46 -14.03 -31.91 14.46
N LEU A 47 -14.27 -32.77 15.46
CA LEU A 47 -13.31 -33.77 15.89
C LEU A 47 -13.07 -34.83 14.81
N GLU A 48 -14.12 -35.32 14.16
CA GLU A 48 -14.01 -36.28 13.05
C GLU A 48 -13.19 -35.71 11.87
N ALA A 49 -13.38 -34.42 11.56
CA ALA A 49 -12.60 -33.73 10.54
C ALA A 49 -11.10 -33.67 10.90
N TYR A 50 -10.76 -33.38 12.15
CA TYR A 50 -9.36 -33.38 12.62
C TYR A 50 -8.74 -34.77 12.60
N ILE A 51 -9.47 -35.80 13.03
CA ILE A 51 -9.00 -37.19 12.97
C ILE A 51 -8.72 -37.58 11.51
N LYS A 52 -9.64 -37.26 10.59
CA LYS A 52 -9.46 -37.52 9.16
C LYS A 52 -8.21 -36.83 8.61
N PHE A 53 -7.99 -35.56 8.96
CA PHE A 53 -6.83 -34.80 8.51
C PHE A 53 -5.51 -35.42 9.00
N THR A 54 -5.39 -35.70 10.31
CA THR A 54 -4.19 -36.32 10.88
C THR A 54 -3.94 -37.73 10.32
N LYS A 55 -4.99 -38.53 10.11
CA LYS A 55 -4.87 -39.87 9.51
C LYS A 55 -4.30 -39.81 8.09
N ILE A 56 -4.73 -38.84 7.29
CA ILE A 56 -4.24 -38.67 5.91
C ILE A 56 -2.78 -38.19 5.92
N LEU A 57 -2.41 -37.23 6.77
CA LEU A 57 -1.04 -36.75 6.88
C LEU A 57 -0.06 -37.89 7.23
N ASN A 58 -0.39 -38.70 8.25
CA ASN A 58 0.44 -39.82 8.66
C ASN A 58 0.54 -40.89 7.56
N LEU A 59 -0.56 -41.17 6.86
CA LEU A 59 -0.54 -42.14 5.75
C LEU A 59 0.38 -41.67 4.63
N ILE A 60 0.35 -40.38 4.28
CA ILE A 60 1.25 -39.81 3.25
C ILE A 60 2.70 -39.89 3.73
N GLU A 61 2.99 -39.51 4.97
CA GLU A 61 4.37 -39.55 5.49
C GLU A 61 4.98 -40.96 5.48
N HIS A 62 4.19 -42.01 5.70
CA HIS A 62 4.67 -43.38 5.73
C HIS A 62 4.66 -44.11 4.37
N GLU A 63 3.69 -43.81 3.50
CA GLU A 63 3.45 -44.57 2.27
C GLU A 63 3.84 -43.82 0.99
N TYR A 64 4.13 -42.51 1.07
CA TYR A 64 4.54 -41.74 -0.10
C TYR A 64 5.93 -42.18 -0.58
N VAL A 65 6.10 -42.24 -1.90
CA VAL A 65 7.30 -42.81 -2.54
C VAL A 65 8.57 -41.99 -2.29
N ASP A 66 8.44 -40.68 -2.09
CA ASP A 66 9.57 -39.79 -1.79
C ASP A 66 9.59 -39.41 -0.31
N GLU A 67 10.79 -39.08 0.20
CA GLU A 67 10.92 -38.59 1.57
C GLU A 67 10.16 -37.27 1.77
N THR A 68 9.34 -37.23 2.82
CA THR A 68 8.63 -36.04 3.30
C THR A 68 8.54 -36.07 4.82
N ASN A 69 8.11 -34.99 5.44
CA ASN A 69 7.83 -34.94 6.87
C ASN A 69 6.54 -34.16 7.15
N THR A 70 5.97 -34.38 8.35
CA THR A 70 4.76 -33.69 8.80
C THR A 70 4.81 -32.17 8.60
N THR A 71 5.93 -31.49 8.92
CA THR A 71 6.03 -30.02 8.81
C THR A 71 5.82 -29.54 7.38
N ILE A 72 6.51 -30.14 6.40
CA ILE A 72 6.36 -29.79 4.98
C ILE A 72 4.93 -30.03 4.50
N LEU A 73 4.31 -31.15 4.93
CA LEU A 73 2.95 -31.47 4.55
C LEU A 73 1.94 -30.50 5.14
N VAL A 74 2.11 -30.10 6.40
CA VAL A 74 1.25 -29.12 7.08
C VAL A 74 1.35 -27.75 6.41
N ASP A 75 2.55 -27.26 6.11
CA ASP A 75 2.73 -25.98 5.43
C ASP A 75 2.06 -25.97 4.05
N LYS A 76 2.25 -27.04 3.27
CA LYS A 76 1.57 -27.21 1.97
C LYS A 76 0.05 -27.27 2.13
N ALA A 77 -0.45 -27.96 3.15
CA ALA A 77 -1.88 -28.04 3.44
C ALA A 77 -2.46 -26.67 3.84
N LEU A 78 -1.75 -25.89 4.66
CA LEU A 78 -2.15 -24.54 5.05
C LEU A 78 -2.17 -23.60 3.84
N LYS A 79 -1.14 -23.63 2.99
CA LYS A 79 -1.11 -22.85 1.74
C LYS A 79 -2.26 -23.25 0.81
N GLY A 80 -2.52 -24.55 0.66
CA GLY A 80 -3.65 -25.07 -0.11
C GLY A 80 -5.01 -24.62 0.44
N LEU A 81 -5.22 -24.73 1.76
CA LEU A 81 -6.43 -24.28 2.45
C LEU A 81 -6.69 -22.79 2.18
N MET A 82 -5.66 -21.95 2.33
CA MET A 82 -5.80 -20.50 2.17
C MET A 82 -6.11 -20.10 0.73
N SER A 83 -5.48 -20.75 -0.26
CA SER A 83 -5.76 -20.50 -1.68
C SER A 83 -7.23 -20.78 -2.07
N ASN A 84 -7.90 -21.66 -1.33
CA ASN A 84 -9.32 -21.99 -1.54
C ASN A 84 -10.27 -21.10 -0.71
N LEU A 85 -9.75 -20.25 0.18
CA LEU A 85 -10.58 -19.37 0.99
C LEU A 85 -10.95 -18.10 0.23
N ASP A 86 -9.95 -17.36 -0.24
CA ASP A 86 -10.09 -16.21 -1.14
C ASP A 86 -8.72 -15.86 -1.77
N ALA A 87 -8.68 -14.94 -2.73
CA ALA A 87 -7.46 -14.56 -3.46
C ALA A 87 -6.45 -13.68 -2.66
N HIS A 88 -6.76 -13.33 -1.41
CA HIS A 88 -5.99 -12.37 -0.59
C HIS A 88 -5.59 -12.93 0.78
N SER A 89 -6.24 -14.00 1.22
CA SER A 89 -5.90 -14.76 2.42
C SER A 89 -4.75 -15.71 2.13
N SER A 90 -3.76 -15.74 3.02
CA SER A 90 -2.55 -16.55 2.85
C SER A 90 -1.91 -16.88 4.19
N TYR A 91 -1.47 -18.13 4.33
CA TYR A 91 -0.50 -18.50 5.35
C TYR A 91 0.86 -18.00 4.88
N MET A 92 1.60 -17.34 5.78
CA MET A 92 2.90 -16.78 5.52
C MET A 92 3.93 -17.52 6.34
N ASP A 93 4.82 -18.21 5.63
CA ASP A 93 6.00 -18.80 6.24
C ASP A 93 6.99 -17.71 6.69
N LYS A 94 8.10 -18.13 7.30
CA LYS A 94 9.16 -17.24 7.79
C LYS A 94 9.65 -16.21 6.78
N LYS A 95 9.79 -16.60 5.51
CA LYS A 95 10.28 -15.71 4.45
C LYS A 95 9.20 -14.71 4.08
N GLU A 96 7.99 -15.19 3.81
CA GLU A 96 6.84 -14.36 3.41
C GLU A 96 6.47 -13.34 4.51
N TYR A 97 6.47 -13.76 5.78
CA TYR A 97 6.18 -12.89 6.92
C TYR A 97 7.26 -11.81 7.11
N LYS A 98 8.54 -12.15 6.89
CA LYS A 98 9.64 -11.19 6.92
C LYS A 98 9.57 -10.20 5.75
N ASP A 99 9.24 -10.66 4.54
CA ASP A 99 9.10 -9.81 3.37
C ASP A 99 7.92 -8.82 3.53
N LEU A 100 6.80 -9.26 4.12
CA LEU A 100 5.69 -8.36 4.49
C LEU A 100 6.14 -7.26 5.46
N ASN A 101 6.93 -7.61 6.48
CA ASN A 101 7.46 -6.65 7.44
C ASN A 101 8.38 -5.61 6.78
N VAL A 102 9.19 -6.03 5.81
CA VAL A 102 10.03 -5.10 5.03
C VAL A 102 9.16 -4.13 4.23
N HIS A 103 8.14 -4.64 3.54
CA HIS A 103 7.25 -3.82 2.72
C HIS A 103 6.47 -2.79 3.54
N THR A 104 5.90 -3.22 4.69
CA THR A 104 5.08 -2.35 5.55
C THR A 104 5.91 -1.32 6.32
N LYS A 105 7.11 -1.66 6.78
CA LYS A 105 8.01 -0.69 7.44
C LYS A 105 8.67 0.28 6.45
N GLY A 106 8.73 -0.09 5.16
CA GLY A 106 9.49 0.67 4.17
C GLY A 106 11.00 0.62 4.41
N GLU A 107 11.49 -0.36 5.17
CA GLU A 107 12.92 -0.49 5.47
C GLU A 107 13.37 -1.94 5.68
N PHE A 108 14.64 -2.21 5.37
CA PHE A 108 15.25 -3.52 5.59
C PHE A 108 16.75 -3.41 5.87
N GLY A 109 17.31 -4.42 6.55
CA GLY A 109 18.75 -4.54 6.72
C GLY A 109 19.43 -5.04 5.45
N GLY A 110 20.34 -4.24 4.87
CA GLY A 110 21.03 -4.57 3.63
C GLY A 110 22.09 -3.57 3.21
N LEU A 111 22.45 -3.59 1.93
CA LEU A 111 23.55 -2.80 1.37
C LEU A 111 23.11 -1.52 0.66
N GLY A 112 21.86 -1.48 0.18
CA GLY A 112 21.32 -0.38 -0.61
C GLY A 112 21.74 -0.44 -2.09
N ILE A 113 21.61 -1.61 -2.72
CA ILE A 113 21.96 -1.84 -4.12
C ILE A 113 20.74 -2.40 -4.83
N SER A 114 20.42 -1.86 -6.01
CA SER A 114 19.54 -2.51 -6.97
C SER A 114 20.36 -3.39 -7.90
N VAL A 115 20.00 -4.67 -7.99
CA VAL A 115 20.69 -5.69 -8.78
C VAL A 115 19.72 -6.33 -9.76
N GLY A 116 20.25 -6.86 -10.85
CA GLY A 116 19.52 -7.62 -11.85
C GLY A 116 20.40 -8.68 -12.49
N MET A 117 19.79 -9.64 -13.16
CA MET A 117 20.53 -10.56 -14.02
C MET A 117 20.69 -9.93 -15.39
N LYS A 118 21.93 -9.77 -15.84
CA LYS A 118 22.26 -9.31 -17.20
C LYS A 118 23.21 -10.31 -17.82
N ASP A 119 22.84 -10.85 -18.98
CA ASP A 119 23.64 -11.84 -19.72
C ASP A 119 24.08 -13.02 -18.82
N GLY A 120 23.16 -13.49 -17.97
CA GLY A 120 23.40 -14.59 -17.02
C GLY A 120 24.26 -14.24 -15.80
N SER A 121 24.68 -12.98 -15.65
CA SER A 121 25.52 -12.52 -14.54
C SER A 121 24.79 -11.56 -13.60
N LEU A 122 25.02 -11.71 -12.29
CA LEU A 122 24.49 -10.80 -11.28
C LEU A 122 25.16 -9.43 -11.43
N THR A 123 24.37 -8.41 -11.80
CA THR A 123 24.87 -7.09 -12.18
C THR A 123 24.19 -6.01 -11.37
N VAL A 124 24.96 -5.01 -10.95
CA VAL A 124 24.44 -3.81 -10.28
C VAL A 124 23.73 -2.93 -11.31
N ILE A 125 22.43 -2.73 -11.10
CA ILE A 125 21.65 -1.74 -11.85
C ILE A 125 22.05 -0.35 -11.38
N ALA A 126 21.93 -0.09 -10.08
CA ALA A 126 22.37 1.16 -9.46
C ALA A 126 22.55 1.01 -7.94
N PRO A 127 23.55 1.67 -7.33
CA PRO A 127 23.56 1.89 -5.89
C PRO A 127 22.51 2.95 -5.51
N ILE A 128 21.87 2.78 -4.36
CA ILE A 128 20.95 3.78 -3.80
C ILE A 128 21.78 4.87 -3.14
N GLN A 129 21.54 6.13 -3.47
CA GLN A 129 22.30 7.26 -2.92
C GLN A 129 22.31 7.25 -1.38
N ASP A 130 23.44 7.65 -0.79
CA ASP A 130 23.67 7.75 0.67
C ASP A 130 23.62 6.42 1.46
N THR A 131 23.47 5.29 0.78
CA THR A 131 23.52 3.95 1.40
C THR A 131 24.94 3.41 1.54
N PRO A 132 25.17 2.34 2.34
CA PRO A 132 26.50 1.76 2.51
C PRO A 132 27.19 1.39 1.21
N ALA A 133 26.47 0.81 0.24
CA ALA A 133 27.07 0.42 -1.03
C ALA A 133 27.47 1.62 -1.90
N TYR A 134 26.65 2.67 -1.91
CA TYR A 134 27.01 3.92 -2.58
C TYR A 134 28.28 4.53 -1.98
N LYS A 135 28.35 4.59 -0.64
CA LYS A 135 29.53 5.09 0.09
C LYS A 135 30.77 4.22 -0.09
N ALA A 136 30.58 2.91 -0.27
CA ALA A 136 31.65 1.96 -0.54
C ALA A 136 32.15 1.99 -2.01
N GLY A 137 31.56 2.83 -2.86
CA GLY A 137 32.02 3.04 -4.24
C GLY A 137 31.55 1.98 -5.23
N VAL A 138 30.48 1.26 -4.92
CA VAL A 138 29.76 0.41 -5.90
C VAL A 138 29.16 1.31 -6.99
N LYS A 139 29.20 0.87 -8.24
CA LYS A 139 28.72 1.64 -9.40
C LYS A 139 27.76 0.81 -10.25
N ALA A 140 26.89 1.52 -10.99
CA ALA A 140 26.06 0.91 -12.02
C ALA A 140 26.93 0.16 -13.05
N GLY A 141 26.50 -1.06 -13.40
CA GLY A 141 27.21 -1.94 -14.33
C GLY A 141 28.32 -2.80 -13.71
N ASP A 142 28.58 -2.69 -12.40
CA ASP A 142 29.49 -3.63 -11.72
C ASP A 142 28.88 -5.05 -11.75
N VAL A 143 29.68 -6.04 -12.16
CA VAL A 143 29.28 -7.46 -12.13
C VAL A 143 29.74 -8.07 -10.82
N ILE A 144 28.81 -8.55 -9.99
CA ILE A 144 29.13 -9.19 -8.72
C ILE A 144 29.44 -10.65 -9.00
N ILE A 145 30.70 -11.07 -8.80
CA ILE A 145 31.16 -12.44 -9.06
C ILE A 145 31.25 -13.30 -7.79
N LYS A 146 31.36 -12.67 -6.61
CA LYS A 146 31.26 -13.35 -5.30
C LYS A 146 30.54 -12.51 -4.24
N LEU A 147 29.86 -13.22 -3.35
CA LEU A 147 29.28 -12.75 -2.10
C LEU A 147 29.98 -13.50 -0.96
N ASP A 148 30.83 -12.81 -0.21
CA ASP A 148 31.84 -13.42 0.67
C ASP A 148 32.63 -14.49 -0.10
N ASN A 149 32.59 -15.74 0.35
CA ASN A 149 33.30 -16.86 -0.29
C ASN A 149 32.44 -17.60 -1.33
N LYS A 150 31.19 -17.18 -1.58
CA LYS A 150 30.28 -17.85 -2.50
C LYS A 150 30.32 -17.20 -3.88
N ALA A 151 30.53 -18.00 -4.93
CA ALA A 151 30.41 -17.55 -6.31
C ALA A 151 28.94 -17.25 -6.64
N THR A 152 28.71 -16.22 -7.45
CA THR A 152 27.35 -15.84 -7.91
C THR A 152 26.96 -16.49 -9.24
N MET A 153 27.89 -17.18 -9.90
CA MET A 153 27.61 -17.91 -11.13
C MET A 153 26.63 -19.06 -10.86
N GLY A 154 25.52 -19.10 -11.60
CA GLY A 154 24.43 -20.06 -11.37
C GLY A 154 23.53 -19.74 -10.18
N MET A 155 23.82 -18.69 -9.41
CA MET A 155 22.96 -18.21 -8.33
C MET A 155 21.75 -17.49 -8.92
N ASN A 156 20.56 -17.79 -8.41
CA ASN A 156 19.37 -17.01 -8.77
C ASN A 156 19.35 -15.65 -8.03
N ILE A 157 18.58 -14.70 -8.54
CA ILE A 157 18.56 -13.34 -7.98
C ILE A 157 18.05 -13.31 -6.53
N ASP A 158 17.08 -14.14 -6.18
CA ASP A 158 16.49 -14.17 -4.84
C ASP A 158 17.48 -14.68 -3.79
N GLU A 159 18.27 -15.69 -4.13
CA GLU A 159 19.34 -16.21 -3.30
C GLU A 159 20.41 -15.15 -3.06
N ALA A 160 20.84 -14.46 -4.13
CA ALA A 160 21.79 -13.36 -4.03
C ALA A 160 21.27 -12.22 -3.11
N VAL A 161 20.01 -11.82 -3.30
CA VAL A 161 19.34 -10.81 -2.45
C VAL A 161 19.24 -11.28 -1.00
N SER A 162 18.92 -12.54 -0.76
CA SER A 162 18.86 -13.13 0.59
C SER A 162 20.21 -13.06 1.31
N ILE A 163 21.31 -13.33 0.60
CA ILE A 163 22.69 -13.24 1.14
C ILE A 163 23.10 -11.78 1.38
N MET A 164 22.76 -10.87 0.46
CA MET A 164 23.08 -9.45 0.61
C MET A 164 22.29 -8.78 1.74
N ARG A 165 21.05 -9.21 1.99
CA ARG A 165 20.26 -8.82 3.16
C ARG A 165 20.86 -9.42 4.44
N GLY A 166 20.62 -8.77 5.57
CA GLY A 166 21.14 -9.27 6.85
C GLY A 166 21.00 -8.26 7.97
N LYS A 167 21.43 -8.65 9.17
CA LYS A 167 21.32 -7.80 10.36
C LYS A 167 22.13 -6.50 10.17
N PRO A 168 21.55 -5.32 10.41
CA PRO A 168 22.31 -4.07 10.42
C PRO A 168 23.54 -4.17 11.34
N GLY A 169 24.67 -3.62 10.91
CA GLY A 169 25.97 -3.71 11.58
C GLY A 169 26.81 -4.94 11.20
N SER A 170 26.23 -5.99 10.61
CA SER A 170 27.02 -7.09 10.03
C SER A 170 27.70 -6.67 8.73
N SER A 171 28.81 -7.30 8.35
CA SER A 171 29.51 -7.03 7.10
C SER A 171 29.32 -8.14 6.06
N ILE A 172 29.53 -7.79 4.80
CA ILE A 172 29.68 -8.71 3.66
C ILE A 172 30.76 -8.17 2.74
N THR A 173 31.53 -9.06 2.12
CA THR A 173 32.50 -8.71 1.08
C THR A 173 31.90 -9.00 -0.30
N LEU A 174 31.80 -8.00 -1.15
CA LEU A 174 31.45 -8.17 -2.56
C LEU A 174 32.74 -8.26 -3.39
N THR A 175 32.91 -9.32 -4.17
CA THR A 175 33.92 -9.33 -5.24
C THR A 175 33.24 -8.91 -6.54
N ILE A 176 33.66 -7.78 -7.10
CA ILE A 176 33.08 -7.20 -8.32
C ILE A 176 34.08 -7.13 -9.47
N LEU A 177 33.58 -7.24 -10.69
CA LEU A 177 34.30 -6.93 -11.92
C LEU A 177 33.70 -5.66 -12.54
N ARG A 178 34.51 -4.61 -12.68
CA ARG A 178 34.09 -3.33 -13.23
C ARG A 178 34.52 -3.22 -14.69
N LYS A 179 33.66 -2.61 -15.52
CA LYS A 179 33.97 -2.32 -16.92
C LYS A 179 35.29 -1.55 -17.02
N ASN A 180 36.17 -2.00 -17.92
CA ASN A 180 37.52 -1.48 -18.16
C ASN A 180 38.54 -1.70 -17.02
N GLU A 181 38.23 -2.55 -16.03
CA GLU A 181 39.20 -3.03 -15.04
C GLU A 181 39.49 -4.52 -15.29
N THR A 182 40.77 -4.89 -15.35
CA THR A 182 41.20 -6.28 -15.65
C THR A 182 41.25 -7.18 -14.42
N LYS A 183 41.20 -6.61 -13.21
CA LYS A 183 41.26 -7.35 -11.95
C LYS A 183 39.96 -7.15 -11.15
N PRO A 184 39.41 -8.22 -10.55
CA PRO A 184 38.31 -8.07 -9.61
C PRO A 184 38.69 -7.23 -8.40
N ARG A 185 37.70 -6.51 -7.84
CA ARG A 185 37.85 -5.71 -6.62
C ARG A 185 37.02 -6.32 -5.51
N GLU A 186 37.60 -6.40 -4.32
CA GLU A 186 36.86 -6.73 -3.11
C GLU A 186 36.42 -5.46 -2.40
N ILE A 187 35.13 -5.39 -2.08
CA ILE A 187 34.51 -4.26 -1.38
C ILE A 187 33.81 -4.81 -0.15
N LYS A 188 34.37 -4.53 1.03
CA LYS A 188 33.71 -4.84 2.30
C LYS A 188 32.67 -3.76 2.61
N ILE A 189 31.43 -4.18 2.82
CA ILE A 189 30.30 -3.29 3.07
C ILE A 189 29.63 -3.70 4.38
N ASN A 190 29.40 -2.73 5.26
CA ASN A 190 28.62 -2.94 6.48
C ASN A 190 27.14 -2.72 6.16
N ARG A 191 26.30 -3.71 6.46
CA ARG A 191 24.86 -3.62 6.30
C ARG A 191 24.30 -2.52 7.20
N ALA A 192 23.37 -1.75 6.68
CA ALA A 192 22.62 -0.75 7.44
C ALA A 192 21.13 -0.95 7.20
N ILE A 193 20.32 -0.17 7.93
CA ILE A 193 18.90 -0.05 7.62
C ILE A 193 18.78 0.78 6.34
N ILE A 194 18.26 0.16 5.29
CA ILE A 194 18.01 0.75 3.98
C ILE A 194 16.55 1.16 3.94
N LYS A 195 16.30 2.43 3.68
CA LYS A 195 14.96 2.97 3.51
C LYS A 195 14.55 2.85 2.06
N VAL A 196 13.38 2.25 1.84
CA VAL A 196 12.72 2.23 0.54
C VAL A 196 11.92 3.52 0.43
N GLN A 197 12.20 4.31 -0.60
CA GLN A 197 11.46 5.55 -0.81
C GLN A 197 10.12 5.23 -1.47
N SER A 198 9.03 5.48 -0.74
CA SER A 198 7.65 5.34 -1.23
C SER A 198 7.06 6.64 -1.75
N VAL A 199 7.58 7.78 -1.29
CA VAL A 199 7.09 9.12 -1.63
C VAL A 199 8.14 9.90 -2.42
N PHE A 200 7.76 10.37 -3.60
CA PHE A 200 8.57 11.24 -4.45
C PHE A 200 7.86 12.58 -4.61
N ALA A 201 8.57 13.68 -4.43
CA ALA A 201 8.03 15.02 -4.57
C ALA A 201 8.86 15.85 -5.55
N LYS A 202 8.21 16.49 -6.51
CA LYS A 202 8.82 17.35 -7.54
C LYS A 202 7.97 18.61 -7.73
N ILE A 203 8.57 19.63 -8.31
CA ILE A 203 7.83 20.82 -8.79
C ILE A 203 7.58 20.69 -10.28
N ILE A 204 6.47 21.26 -10.75
CA ILE A 204 6.11 21.45 -12.16
C ILE A 204 5.81 22.93 -12.36
N ASP A 205 6.30 23.51 -13.46
CA ASP A 205 6.06 24.91 -13.86
C ASP A 205 6.39 25.96 -12.78
N GLY A 206 7.22 25.61 -11.80
CA GLY A 206 7.68 26.48 -10.72
C GLY A 206 6.71 26.66 -9.54
N ASP A 207 5.43 26.33 -9.68
CA ASP A 207 4.43 26.55 -8.62
C ASP A 207 3.42 25.41 -8.39
N LEU A 208 3.52 24.28 -9.11
CA LEU A 208 2.71 23.09 -8.87
C LEU A 208 3.53 22.01 -8.18
N LEU A 209 2.97 21.40 -7.13
CA LEU A 209 3.60 20.31 -6.40
C LEU A 209 3.08 18.96 -6.92
N TYR A 210 3.99 18.15 -7.45
CA TYR A 210 3.73 16.76 -7.81
C TYR A 210 4.22 15.84 -6.69
N ILE A 211 3.32 15.04 -6.13
CA ILE A 211 3.61 14.03 -5.11
C ILE A 211 3.19 12.68 -5.68
N GLN A 212 4.15 11.77 -5.86
CA GLN A 212 3.88 10.39 -6.20
C GLN A 212 4.03 9.51 -4.95
N VAL A 213 3.01 8.71 -4.68
CA VAL A 213 3.05 7.66 -3.65
C VAL A 213 3.03 6.32 -4.38
N THR A 214 4.10 5.54 -4.25
CA THR A 214 4.27 4.25 -4.95
C THR A 214 3.83 3.04 -4.11
N SER A 215 3.75 3.21 -2.78
CA SER A 215 3.24 2.21 -1.82
C SER A 215 2.88 2.90 -0.50
N PHE A 216 1.97 2.34 0.28
CA PHE A 216 1.60 2.82 1.62
C PHE A 216 2.37 2.11 2.73
N ASP A 217 3.64 2.48 2.92
CA ASP A 217 4.43 2.10 4.10
C ASP A 217 4.27 3.11 5.25
N GLN A 218 4.80 2.75 6.44
CA GLN A 218 4.70 3.53 7.68
C GLN A 218 5.18 5.00 7.62
N ASN A 219 5.92 5.39 6.57
CA ASN A 219 6.50 6.72 6.43
C ASN A 219 5.72 7.65 5.50
N VAL A 220 4.68 7.17 4.79
CA VAL A 220 3.99 7.96 3.76
C VAL A 220 3.47 9.29 4.30
N VAL A 221 2.70 9.27 5.38
CA VAL A 221 2.11 10.50 5.94
C VAL A 221 3.21 11.50 6.32
N LYS A 222 4.29 11.01 6.92
CA LYS A 222 5.42 11.84 7.35
C LYS A 222 6.15 12.47 6.16
N GLU A 223 6.47 11.70 5.13
CA GLU A 223 7.21 12.21 3.98
C GLU A 223 6.34 13.13 3.10
N VAL A 224 5.03 12.88 3.00
CA VAL A 224 4.09 13.81 2.35
C VAL A 224 3.99 15.12 3.13
N LYS A 225 3.82 15.09 4.47
CA LYS A 225 3.85 16.31 5.30
C LYS A 225 5.14 17.11 5.07
N LYS A 226 6.29 16.44 5.05
CA LYS A 226 7.58 17.06 4.78
C LYS A 226 7.65 17.70 3.38
N ALA A 227 7.11 17.04 2.36
CA ALA A 227 7.02 17.62 1.02
C ALA A 227 6.12 18.86 0.99
N LEU A 228 4.95 18.81 1.64
CA LEU A 228 4.03 19.95 1.77
C LEU A 228 4.68 21.13 2.50
N THR A 229 5.41 20.89 3.59
CA THR A 229 6.16 21.95 4.29
C THR A 229 7.27 22.54 3.41
N LYS A 230 8.03 21.69 2.71
CA LYS A 230 9.13 22.12 1.83
C LYS A 230 8.62 22.98 0.66
N TYR A 231 7.44 22.66 0.14
CA TYR A 231 6.83 23.32 -1.01
C TYR A 231 5.54 24.06 -0.61
N SER A 232 5.55 24.72 0.55
CA SER A 232 4.37 25.42 1.12
C SER A 232 3.82 26.56 0.27
N LYS A 233 4.59 27.04 -0.72
CA LYS A 233 4.18 28.06 -1.69
C LYS A 233 3.53 27.50 -2.96
N ALA A 234 3.40 26.17 -3.07
CA ALA A 234 2.76 25.56 -4.22
C ALA A 234 1.29 25.98 -4.30
N LYS A 235 0.84 26.38 -5.49
CA LYS A 235 -0.53 26.83 -5.76
C LYS A 235 -1.48 25.69 -6.09
N GLY A 236 -0.94 24.52 -6.44
CA GLY A 236 -1.71 23.33 -6.79
C GLY A 236 -0.95 22.05 -6.45
N ILE A 237 -1.68 20.97 -6.23
CA ILE A 237 -1.12 19.65 -5.92
C ILE A 237 -1.61 18.60 -6.92
N VAL A 238 -0.70 17.84 -7.50
CA VAL A 238 -1.00 16.58 -8.19
C VAL A 238 -0.56 15.44 -7.27
N LEU A 239 -1.51 14.64 -6.82
CA LEU A 239 -1.26 13.41 -6.06
C LEU A 239 -1.34 12.21 -7.00
N ASP A 240 -0.20 11.62 -7.33
CA ASP A 240 -0.10 10.47 -8.22
C ASP A 240 -0.11 9.15 -7.44
N LEU A 241 -1.17 8.37 -7.64
CA LEU A 241 -1.39 7.04 -7.07
C LEU A 241 -1.41 5.94 -8.16
N ARG A 242 -0.98 6.26 -9.38
CA ARG A 242 -0.90 5.29 -10.49
C ARG A 242 0.07 4.18 -10.14
N SER A 243 -0.30 2.95 -10.51
CA SER A 243 0.46 1.73 -10.28
C SER A 243 0.82 1.47 -8.80
N ASN A 244 0.09 2.10 -7.86
CA ASN A 244 0.27 1.89 -6.42
C ASN A 244 -0.71 0.82 -5.91
N PRO A 245 -0.22 -0.37 -5.52
CA PRO A 245 -1.07 -1.50 -5.09
C PRO A 245 -1.68 -1.33 -3.69
N GLY A 246 -1.41 -0.21 -3.02
CA GLY A 246 -1.90 0.13 -1.70
C GLY A 246 -0.86 -0.12 -0.61
N GLY A 247 -1.29 -0.68 0.52
CA GLY A 247 -0.46 -0.90 1.70
C GLY A 247 -1.26 -0.65 2.98
N LEU A 248 -0.65 0.01 3.95
CA LEU A 248 -1.20 0.22 5.29
C LEU A 248 -2.42 1.14 5.30
N LEU A 249 -3.49 0.69 5.96
CA LEU A 249 -4.76 1.43 6.08
C LEU A 249 -4.58 2.75 6.84
N ASP A 250 -3.84 2.74 7.95
CA ASP A 250 -3.62 3.93 8.78
C ASP A 250 -2.90 5.03 7.99
N GLN A 251 -2.01 4.66 7.07
CA GLN A 251 -1.33 5.61 6.19
C GLN A 251 -2.25 6.16 5.11
N ALA A 252 -3.18 5.35 4.60
CA ALA A 252 -4.22 5.81 3.67
C ALA A 252 -5.18 6.82 4.34
N VAL A 253 -5.64 6.47 5.55
CA VAL A 253 -6.50 7.34 6.36
C VAL A 253 -5.75 8.63 6.69
N GLY A 254 -4.53 8.52 7.23
CA GLY A 254 -3.72 9.67 7.61
C GLY A 254 -3.33 10.56 6.43
N LEU A 255 -3.09 10.00 5.23
CA LEU A 255 -2.82 10.78 4.03
C LEU A 255 -4.07 11.55 3.58
N THR A 256 -5.24 10.91 3.60
CA THR A 256 -6.51 11.56 3.27
C THR A 256 -6.79 12.70 4.24
N ASP A 257 -6.61 12.45 5.55
CA ASP A 257 -6.81 13.40 6.65
C ASP A 257 -5.99 14.69 6.50
N LEU A 258 -4.86 14.68 5.77
CA LEU A 258 -4.08 15.91 5.49
C LEU A 258 -4.83 16.92 4.62
N PHE A 259 -5.84 16.46 3.87
CA PHE A 259 -6.52 17.26 2.85
C PHE A 259 -8.00 17.52 3.18
N VAL A 260 -8.55 16.89 4.22
CA VAL A 260 -9.98 17.02 4.59
C VAL A 260 -10.14 17.31 6.07
N ASP A 261 -11.05 18.21 6.43
CA ASP A 261 -11.25 18.67 7.81
C ASP A 261 -12.38 17.92 8.55
N LYS A 262 -13.28 17.28 7.81
CA LYS A 262 -14.45 16.57 8.36
C LYS A 262 -14.97 15.49 7.42
N GLY A 263 -15.82 14.64 7.96
CA GLY A 263 -16.49 13.55 7.25
C GLY A 263 -15.85 12.20 7.51
N VAL A 264 -16.55 11.14 7.11
CA VAL A 264 -15.98 9.79 7.11
C VAL A 264 -14.96 9.71 5.99
N ILE A 265 -13.80 9.10 6.24
CA ILE A 265 -12.79 8.79 5.23
C ILE A 265 -13.05 7.38 4.69
N VAL A 266 -13.22 6.41 5.59
CA VAL A 266 -13.49 5.02 5.24
C VAL A 266 -14.18 4.33 6.40
N SER A 267 -15.07 3.37 6.10
CA SER A 267 -15.64 2.48 7.10
C SER A 267 -15.36 1.03 6.77
N GLN A 268 -15.14 0.23 7.81
CA GLN A 268 -14.93 -1.20 7.77
C GLN A 268 -16.21 -1.89 8.27
N LYS A 269 -16.66 -2.93 7.56
CA LYS A 269 -17.73 -3.82 8.03
C LYS A 269 -17.24 -5.25 8.09
N GLY A 270 -17.20 -5.81 9.31
CA GLY A 270 -16.77 -7.18 9.60
C GLY A 270 -17.92 -8.18 9.58
N ARG A 271 -17.67 -9.37 10.12
CA ARG A 271 -18.68 -10.44 10.25
C ARG A 271 -19.69 -10.11 11.35
N SER A 272 -19.25 -9.46 12.42
CA SER A 272 -20.11 -9.01 13.53
C SER A 272 -20.19 -7.49 13.60
N LYS A 273 -21.26 -6.95 14.21
CA LYS A 273 -21.42 -5.49 14.39
C LYS A 273 -20.28 -4.88 15.22
N ALA A 274 -19.72 -5.65 16.15
CA ALA A 274 -18.60 -5.21 17.00
C ALA A 274 -17.29 -5.02 16.22
N GLU A 275 -17.18 -5.61 15.02
CA GLU A 275 -16.02 -5.48 14.13
C GLU A 275 -16.16 -4.31 13.14
N ASN A 276 -17.27 -3.58 13.20
CA ASN A 276 -17.45 -2.40 12.36
C ASN A 276 -16.67 -1.23 12.93
N ILE A 277 -15.83 -0.60 12.10
CA ILE A 277 -14.97 0.52 12.49
C ILE A 277 -15.19 1.64 11.48
N THR A 278 -15.32 2.88 11.95
CA THR A 278 -15.38 4.05 11.08
C THR A 278 -14.18 4.94 11.36
N PHE A 279 -13.48 5.32 10.29
CA PHE A 279 -12.39 6.27 10.32
C PHE A 279 -12.88 7.58 9.75
N SER A 280 -12.82 8.65 10.54
CA SER A 280 -13.28 9.98 10.18
C SER A 280 -12.13 10.97 10.21
N ALA A 281 -12.24 12.00 9.38
CA ALA A 281 -11.31 13.10 9.34
C ALA A 281 -11.33 13.90 10.65
N LYS A 282 -10.19 14.49 10.99
CA LYS A 282 -10.01 15.34 12.15
C LYS A 282 -9.43 16.68 11.69
N ALA A 283 -10.21 17.74 11.86
CA ALA A 283 -9.76 19.09 11.55
C ALA A 283 -8.42 19.42 12.24
N ASP A 284 -7.46 19.86 11.43
CA ASP A 284 -6.17 20.38 11.88
C ASP A 284 -5.99 21.80 11.33
N LYS A 285 -5.26 22.64 12.07
CA LYS A 285 -4.89 23.99 11.63
C LYS A 285 -3.97 23.96 10.40
N ASP A 286 -3.28 22.85 10.18
CA ASP A 286 -2.35 22.63 9.07
C ASP A 286 -3.04 21.95 7.86
N ASP A 287 -4.38 21.86 7.84
CA ASP A 287 -5.15 21.25 6.74
C ASP A 287 -4.86 21.94 5.41
N VAL A 288 -4.46 21.13 4.42
CA VAL A 288 -4.09 21.65 3.10
C VAL A 288 -5.34 21.94 2.29
N LYS A 289 -5.61 23.23 2.04
CA LYS A 289 -6.74 23.70 1.22
C LYS A 289 -6.37 23.97 -0.25
N THR A 290 -5.09 23.85 -0.60
CA THR A 290 -4.60 24.05 -1.97
C THR A 290 -5.38 23.21 -2.99
N PRO A 291 -5.77 23.75 -4.16
CA PRO A 291 -6.37 22.99 -5.25
C PRO A 291 -5.61 21.69 -5.52
N MET A 292 -6.33 20.59 -5.77
CA MET A 292 -5.66 19.31 -6.02
C MET A 292 -6.37 18.41 -7.02
N VAL A 293 -5.57 17.60 -7.70
CA VAL A 293 -5.99 16.52 -8.61
C VAL A 293 -5.31 15.22 -8.18
N VAL A 294 -6.02 14.10 -8.27
CA VAL A 294 -5.49 12.75 -8.01
C VAL A 294 -5.39 11.97 -9.31
N LEU A 295 -4.23 11.39 -9.59
CA LEU A 295 -4.03 10.49 -10.74
C LEU A 295 -4.17 9.03 -10.30
N VAL A 296 -4.92 8.25 -11.07
CA VAL A 296 -5.16 6.82 -10.84
C VAL A 296 -5.13 6.00 -12.13
N ASP A 297 -4.84 4.71 -12.00
CA ASP A 297 -4.89 3.73 -13.10
C ASP A 297 -5.36 2.35 -12.60
N GLY A 298 -5.38 1.35 -13.50
CA GLY A 298 -5.75 -0.03 -13.15
C GLY A 298 -4.80 -0.72 -12.15
N GLY A 299 -3.62 -0.17 -11.89
CA GLY A 299 -2.70 -0.63 -10.85
C GLY A 299 -2.91 0.06 -9.50
N SER A 300 -3.68 1.15 -9.44
CA SER A 300 -4.14 1.74 -8.18
C SER A 300 -5.08 0.78 -7.46
N ALA A 301 -4.71 0.33 -6.26
CA ALA A 301 -5.51 -0.65 -5.49
C ALA A 301 -5.54 -0.35 -3.98
N SER A 302 -6.55 -0.88 -3.30
CA SER A 302 -6.64 -0.93 -1.83
C SER A 302 -6.51 0.45 -1.18
N ALA A 303 -5.41 0.74 -0.47
CA ALA A 303 -5.19 2.05 0.16
C ALA A 303 -5.25 3.21 -0.84
N SER A 304 -4.76 3.04 -2.06
CA SER A 304 -4.85 4.03 -3.14
C SER A 304 -6.30 4.35 -3.51
N GLU A 305 -7.17 3.33 -3.49
CA GLU A 305 -8.60 3.46 -3.79
C GLU A 305 -9.37 4.09 -2.62
N ILE A 306 -8.92 3.86 -1.39
CA ILE A 306 -9.43 4.57 -0.22
C ILE A 306 -9.12 6.06 -0.34
N VAL A 307 -7.88 6.44 -0.62
CA VAL A 307 -7.47 7.86 -0.72
C VAL A 307 -8.19 8.55 -1.88
N SER A 308 -8.07 8.01 -3.10
CA SER A 308 -8.71 8.60 -4.29
C SER A 308 -10.23 8.66 -4.14
N GLY A 309 -10.86 7.55 -3.74
CA GLY A 309 -12.30 7.45 -3.57
C GLY A 309 -12.86 8.32 -2.45
N ALA A 310 -12.14 8.44 -1.32
CA ALA A 310 -12.57 9.33 -0.23
C ALA A 310 -12.44 10.80 -0.61
N LEU A 311 -11.33 11.20 -1.23
CA LEU A 311 -11.15 12.57 -1.72
C LEU A 311 -12.19 12.93 -2.79
N GLN A 312 -12.56 11.97 -3.64
CA GLN A 312 -13.64 12.13 -4.63
C GLN A 312 -15.01 12.29 -3.95
N ASP A 313 -15.38 11.36 -3.07
CA ASP A 313 -16.69 11.36 -2.39
C ASP A 313 -16.88 12.60 -1.50
N LEU A 314 -15.80 13.09 -0.90
CA LEU A 314 -15.77 14.32 -0.10
C LEU A 314 -15.68 15.59 -0.95
N LYS A 315 -15.64 15.47 -2.28
CA LYS A 315 -15.49 16.57 -3.25
C LYS A 315 -14.25 17.43 -3.00
N ARG A 316 -13.18 16.81 -2.49
CA ARG A 316 -11.92 17.47 -2.17
C ARG A 316 -10.98 17.54 -3.37
N ALA A 317 -11.01 16.55 -4.25
CA ALA A 317 -10.14 16.45 -5.41
C ALA A 317 -10.91 15.96 -6.63
N VAL A 318 -10.44 16.35 -7.81
CA VAL A 318 -10.84 15.71 -9.08
C VAL A 318 -9.94 14.49 -9.29
N VAL A 319 -10.53 13.34 -9.57
CA VAL A 319 -9.80 12.10 -9.90
C VAL A 319 -9.70 11.96 -11.42
N VAL A 320 -8.48 11.75 -11.92
CA VAL A 320 -8.16 11.72 -13.35
C VAL A 320 -7.40 10.44 -13.68
N GLY A 321 -7.68 9.86 -14.85
CA GLY A 321 -6.92 8.73 -15.38
C GLY A 321 -7.83 7.58 -15.79
N GLU A 322 -7.55 6.37 -15.30
CA GLU A 322 -8.30 5.16 -15.64
C GLU A 322 -8.86 4.47 -14.40
N LYS A 323 -9.86 3.62 -14.61
CA LYS A 323 -10.55 2.87 -13.55
C LYS A 323 -9.57 2.04 -12.72
N THR A 324 -9.72 2.08 -11.40
CA THR A 324 -8.84 1.36 -10.46
C THR A 324 -9.13 -0.13 -10.34
N PHE A 325 -8.26 -0.86 -9.63
CA PHE A 325 -8.27 -2.32 -9.55
C PHE A 325 -9.53 -2.95 -8.94
N GLY A 326 -10.08 -2.37 -7.87
CA GLY A 326 -11.27 -2.85 -7.19
C GLY A 326 -11.04 -3.77 -5.99
N LYS A 327 -10.03 -3.48 -5.14
CA LYS A 327 -9.79 -4.23 -3.91
C LYS A 327 -10.38 -3.50 -2.70
N GLY A 328 -11.57 -3.93 -2.28
CA GLY A 328 -12.32 -3.40 -1.14
C GLY A 328 -12.32 -4.28 0.12
N SER A 329 -11.40 -5.24 0.22
CA SER A 329 -11.27 -6.16 1.35
C SER A 329 -10.24 -5.70 2.38
N VAL A 330 -10.48 -5.99 3.67
CA VAL A 330 -9.55 -5.77 4.79
C VAL A 330 -8.81 -7.05 5.11
N GLN A 331 -7.48 -7.01 5.12
CA GLN A 331 -6.67 -8.10 5.65
C GLN A 331 -6.17 -7.77 7.06
N ALA A 332 -6.36 -8.68 8.00
CA ALA A 332 -5.64 -8.70 9.27
C ALA A 332 -4.40 -9.58 9.14
N VAL A 333 -3.29 -9.16 9.75
CA VAL A 333 -2.09 -9.97 9.90
C VAL A 333 -2.09 -10.51 11.33
N ILE A 334 -2.29 -11.82 11.47
CA ILE A 334 -2.38 -12.52 12.75
C ILE A 334 -1.08 -13.30 12.94
N PRO A 335 -0.20 -12.90 13.88
CA PRO A 335 1.04 -13.62 14.12
C PRO A 335 0.77 -15.03 14.63
N LEU A 336 1.48 -16.01 14.06
CA LEU A 336 1.48 -17.41 14.51
C LEU A 336 2.83 -17.69 15.19
N GLY A 337 3.12 -16.95 16.25
CA GLY A 337 4.45 -16.89 16.88
C GLY A 337 5.29 -15.73 16.37
N ASN A 338 6.62 -15.88 16.40
CA ASN A 338 7.56 -14.79 16.12
C ASN A 338 7.94 -14.64 14.64
N GLU A 339 7.82 -15.72 13.86
CA GLU A 339 8.38 -15.78 12.52
C GLU A 339 7.33 -16.05 11.44
N GLU A 340 6.13 -16.50 11.79
CA GLU A 340 5.06 -16.86 10.85
C GLU A 340 3.80 -16.03 11.11
N GLY A 341 2.90 -16.00 10.13
CA GLY A 341 1.64 -15.31 10.31
C GLY A 341 0.56 -15.72 9.31
N LEU A 342 -0.66 -15.37 9.64
CA LEU A 342 -1.81 -15.52 8.77
C LEU A 342 -2.25 -14.15 8.29
N ARG A 343 -2.32 -13.95 6.97
CA ARG A 343 -3.00 -12.81 6.38
C ARG A 343 -4.41 -13.26 6.06
N LEU A 344 -5.42 -12.69 6.72
CA LEU A 344 -6.80 -13.14 6.63
C LEU A 344 -7.73 -12.00 6.26
N THR A 345 -8.62 -12.22 5.30
CA THR A 345 -9.69 -11.27 4.99
C THR A 345 -10.73 -11.29 6.11
N VAL A 346 -10.82 -10.20 6.88
CA VAL A 346 -11.72 -10.11 8.06
C VAL A 346 -12.90 -9.18 7.87
N ALA A 347 -12.82 -8.26 6.90
CA ALA A 347 -13.86 -7.26 6.68
C ALA A 347 -13.82 -6.70 5.25
N ARG A 348 -14.77 -5.82 4.94
CA ARG A 348 -14.79 -5.02 3.71
C ARG A 348 -14.81 -3.53 4.04
N TYR A 349 -14.13 -2.72 3.23
CA TYR A 349 -14.19 -1.27 3.35
C TYR A 349 -15.28 -0.67 2.46
N TYR A 350 -15.78 0.49 2.88
CA TYR A 350 -16.76 1.31 2.19
C TYR A 350 -16.31 2.76 2.23
N LEU A 351 -16.41 3.42 1.08
CA LEU A 351 -16.07 4.83 0.90
C LEU A 351 -17.12 5.75 1.57
N PRO A 352 -16.87 7.07 1.67
CA PRO A 352 -17.75 7.99 2.40
C PRO A 352 -19.19 8.03 1.89
N SER A 353 -19.41 7.84 0.59
CA SER A 353 -20.77 7.73 0.01
C SER A 353 -21.50 6.42 0.35
N GLY A 354 -20.84 5.49 1.05
CA GLY A 354 -21.36 4.17 1.39
C GLY A 354 -21.15 3.12 0.30
N ARG A 355 -20.60 3.49 -0.86
CA ARG A 355 -20.29 2.53 -1.94
C ARG A 355 -19.13 1.61 -1.56
N SER A 356 -19.19 0.37 -2.04
CA SER A 356 -18.08 -0.58 -1.97
C SER A 356 -17.30 -0.54 -3.28
N ILE A 357 -15.97 -0.59 -3.16
CA ILE A 357 -15.03 -0.69 -4.30
C ILE A 357 -14.68 -2.14 -4.65
N GLN A 358 -15.14 -3.13 -3.87
CA GLN A 358 -14.80 -4.54 -4.12
C GLN A 358 -15.30 -5.00 -5.49
N ALA A 359 -14.39 -5.52 -6.31
CA ALA A 359 -14.61 -5.96 -7.70
C ALA A 359 -15.17 -4.86 -8.63
N LYS A 360 -15.09 -3.59 -8.21
CA LYS A 360 -15.59 -2.44 -8.98
C LYS A 360 -14.55 -1.35 -9.17
N GLY A 361 -13.76 -1.05 -8.15
CA GLY A 361 -12.84 0.07 -8.17
C GLY A 361 -13.51 1.44 -8.02
N VAL A 362 -12.70 2.47 -8.24
CA VAL A 362 -13.05 3.88 -8.28
C VAL A 362 -12.99 4.29 -9.75
N ASP A 363 -14.12 4.79 -10.26
CA ASP A 363 -14.19 5.40 -11.59
C ASP A 363 -13.69 6.86 -11.48
N PRO A 364 -12.74 7.30 -12.33
CA PRO A 364 -12.25 8.67 -12.30
C PRO A 364 -13.33 9.65 -12.75
N ASP A 365 -13.27 10.89 -12.25
CA ASP A 365 -14.16 11.97 -12.70
C ASP A 365 -13.88 12.36 -14.15
N VAL A 366 -12.60 12.29 -14.56
CA VAL A 366 -12.14 12.56 -15.93
C VAL A 366 -11.32 11.37 -16.42
N VAL A 367 -11.91 10.60 -17.34
CA VAL A 367 -11.22 9.46 -17.97
C VAL A 367 -10.19 10.00 -18.96
N VAL A 368 -8.93 9.64 -18.76
CA VAL A 368 -7.81 9.97 -19.65
C VAL A 368 -6.93 8.74 -19.80
N HIS A 369 -6.74 8.27 -21.03
CA HIS A 369 -5.86 7.14 -21.30
C HIS A 369 -4.39 7.59 -21.32
N LEU A 370 -3.50 6.70 -20.89
CA LEU A 370 -2.07 6.92 -20.96
C LEU A 370 -1.61 7.06 -22.42
N GLY A 371 -0.79 8.07 -22.68
CA GLY A 371 -0.27 8.35 -24.00
C GLY A 371 0.65 9.56 -23.99
N SER A 372 1.17 9.91 -25.16
CA SER A 372 1.97 11.12 -25.35
C SER A 372 1.22 12.09 -26.26
N ILE A 373 1.36 13.38 -25.97
CA ILE A 373 0.80 14.45 -26.77
C ILE A 373 1.83 14.82 -27.84
N THR A 374 1.42 14.69 -29.10
CA THR A 374 2.19 15.24 -30.21
C THR A 374 1.95 16.74 -30.25
N ASN A 375 3.00 17.55 -30.09
CA ASN A 375 2.93 18.98 -30.36
C ASN A 375 2.74 19.19 -31.87
N GLY A 376 1.49 19.20 -32.32
CA GLY A 376 1.16 19.65 -33.66
C GLY A 376 1.37 21.15 -33.73
N THR A 377 2.50 21.59 -34.28
CA THR A 377 2.65 22.97 -34.77
C THR A 377 1.81 23.14 -36.04
N THR A 378 0.49 23.03 -35.92
CA THR A 378 -0.43 23.51 -36.94
C THR A 378 -0.77 24.96 -36.63
N ASN A 379 0.20 25.87 -36.77
CA ASN A 379 -0.13 27.21 -37.24
C ASN A 379 -0.57 27.02 -38.69
N ASN A 380 -1.85 26.72 -38.90
CA ASN A 380 -2.48 26.45 -40.20
C ASN A 380 -2.54 27.70 -41.09
N GLY A 381 -1.45 28.46 -41.23
CA GLY A 381 -1.43 29.70 -42.04
C GLY A 381 -2.55 30.68 -41.69
N LEU A 382 -3.06 30.62 -40.45
CA LEU A 382 -4.15 31.47 -40.00
C LEU A 382 -3.57 32.87 -39.76
N ILE A 383 -4.00 33.80 -40.60
CA ILE A 383 -3.65 35.22 -40.47
C ILE A 383 -4.16 35.71 -39.11
N LYS A 384 -3.25 36.27 -38.31
CA LYS A 384 -3.59 36.90 -37.03
C LYS A 384 -3.99 38.36 -37.24
N GLU A 385 -4.78 38.92 -36.33
CA GLU A 385 -5.14 40.35 -36.35
C GLU A 385 -3.90 41.24 -36.53
N SER A 386 -2.81 40.93 -35.82
CA SER A 386 -1.52 41.64 -35.91
C SER A 386 -0.86 41.60 -37.29
N GLU A 387 -1.26 40.68 -38.16
CA GLU A 387 -0.70 40.47 -39.50
C GLU A 387 -1.59 41.10 -40.59
N LEU A 388 -2.73 41.71 -40.23
CA LEU A 388 -3.58 42.47 -41.14
C LEU A 388 -3.03 43.89 -41.35
N ASP A 389 -3.10 44.36 -42.60
CA ASP A 389 -2.85 45.76 -42.92
C ASP A 389 -3.88 46.64 -42.18
N LYS A 390 -3.38 47.59 -41.38
CA LYS A 390 -4.15 48.50 -40.50
C LYS A 390 -4.78 47.85 -39.26
N HIS A 391 -4.19 46.78 -38.73
CA HIS A 391 -4.59 46.26 -37.42
C HIS A 391 -4.58 47.35 -36.34
N LEU A 392 -5.50 47.23 -35.39
CA LEU A 392 -5.61 48.19 -34.29
C LEU A 392 -4.44 48.01 -33.31
N THR A 393 -3.64 49.06 -33.11
CA THR A 393 -2.59 49.08 -32.09
C THR A 393 -3.23 49.29 -30.72
N VAL A 394 -2.97 48.39 -29.77
CA VAL A 394 -3.41 48.57 -28.38
C VAL A 394 -2.56 49.67 -27.73
N GLY A 395 -3.21 50.69 -27.18
CA GLY A 395 -2.57 51.84 -26.53
C GLY A 395 -2.05 51.60 -25.12
N ASP A 396 -1.61 50.38 -24.80
CA ASP A 396 -1.04 50.05 -23.50
C ASP A 396 0.49 49.92 -23.59
N ALA A 397 1.15 50.73 -22.77
CA ALA A 397 2.59 50.87 -22.70
C ALA A 397 3.31 49.55 -22.36
N ASN A 398 4.44 49.32 -23.03
CA ASN A 398 5.50 48.37 -22.68
C ASN A 398 5.03 46.96 -22.29
N THR A 399 4.79 46.13 -23.29
CA THR A 399 4.99 44.69 -23.13
C THR A 399 5.93 44.21 -24.21
N THR A 400 7.23 44.39 -23.97
CA THR A 400 8.27 43.55 -24.55
C THR A 400 7.84 42.11 -24.29
N THR A 401 7.44 41.42 -25.36
CA THR A 401 7.24 39.98 -25.32
C THR A 401 8.64 39.35 -25.30
N GLU A 402 9.31 39.43 -24.15
CA GLU A 402 10.39 38.51 -23.85
C GLU A 402 9.74 37.14 -23.75
N VAL A 403 9.86 36.37 -24.84
CA VAL A 403 9.80 34.93 -24.77
C VAL A 403 10.92 34.52 -23.82
N MET A 404 10.61 34.43 -22.53
CA MET A 404 11.49 33.83 -21.54
C MET A 404 11.61 32.35 -21.88
N GLN A 405 12.53 32.03 -22.80
CA GLN A 405 13.24 30.77 -22.79
C GLN A 405 14.05 30.72 -21.49
N ASN A 406 13.36 30.41 -20.39
CA ASN A 406 14.04 30.12 -19.14
C ASN A 406 14.65 28.72 -19.25
N THR A 407 15.84 28.71 -19.85
CA THR A 407 16.83 27.65 -19.74
C THR A 407 17.32 27.66 -18.30
N LEU A 408 16.60 26.97 -17.40
CA LEU A 408 17.08 26.68 -16.06
C LEU A 408 17.29 25.18 -15.92
N SER A 409 18.51 24.80 -16.30
CA SER A 409 19.23 23.64 -15.82
C SER A 409 19.18 23.57 -14.29
N ASN A 410 18.16 22.91 -13.75
CA ASN A 410 18.20 22.34 -12.41
C ASN A 410 17.86 20.84 -12.54
N LYS A 411 18.86 20.08 -13.03
CA LYS A 411 18.83 18.62 -13.07
C LYS A 411 18.80 18.10 -11.63
N GLY A 412 17.59 17.93 -11.10
CA GLY A 412 17.37 17.28 -9.82
C GLY A 412 15.90 17.12 -9.43
N ASN A 413 15.08 18.17 -9.56
CA ASN A 413 13.77 18.21 -8.87
C ASN A 413 12.59 18.85 -9.65
N ASN A 414 12.75 19.18 -10.94
CA ASN A 414 11.69 19.79 -11.74
C ASN A 414 11.24 18.83 -12.86
N ILE A 415 9.94 18.70 -13.09
CA ILE A 415 9.40 17.97 -14.25
C ILE A 415 9.37 18.97 -15.41
N SER A 416 10.07 18.64 -16.50
CA SER A 416 10.10 19.49 -17.69
C SER A 416 8.80 19.41 -18.49
N GLU A 417 8.48 20.45 -19.25
CA GLU A 417 7.33 20.47 -20.17
C GLU A 417 7.38 19.28 -21.17
N SER A 418 8.58 18.90 -21.60
CA SER A 418 8.78 17.73 -22.47
C SER A 418 8.43 16.40 -21.80
N GLU A 419 8.59 16.29 -20.48
CA GLU A 419 8.18 15.12 -19.70
C GLU A 419 6.68 15.13 -19.48
N VAL A 420 6.08 16.30 -19.21
CA VAL A 420 4.63 16.44 -19.10
C VAL A 420 3.93 16.02 -20.39
N ASN A 421 4.43 16.45 -21.56
CA ASN A 421 3.81 16.11 -22.84
C ASN A 421 3.97 14.62 -23.21
N LYS A 422 4.86 13.86 -22.56
CA LYS A 422 4.96 12.40 -22.73
C LYS A 422 3.90 11.64 -21.93
N ASP A 423 3.18 12.32 -21.05
CA ASP A 423 2.18 11.76 -20.16
C ASP A 423 0.88 12.57 -20.25
N SER A 424 -0.02 12.15 -21.14
CA SER A 424 -1.33 12.76 -21.37
C SER A 424 -2.15 12.90 -20.08
N GLN A 425 -2.09 11.92 -19.18
CA GLN A 425 -2.81 11.96 -17.90
C GLN A 425 -2.25 13.07 -17.01
N LEU A 426 -0.93 13.15 -16.87
CA LEU A 426 -0.28 14.22 -16.12
C LEU A 426 -0.56 15.59 -16.73
N LYS A 427 -0.51 15.73 -18.06
CA LYS A 427 -0.87 16.97 -18.74
C LYS A 427 -2.30 17.39 -18.44
N SER A 428 -3.26 16.47 -18.59
CA SER A 428 -4.68 16.75 -18.30
C SER A 428 -4.89 17.12 -16.84
N ALA A 429 -4.22 16.44 -15.91
CA ALA A 429 -4.28 16.80 -14.48
C ALA A 429 -3.75 18.21 -14.22
N ILE A 430 -2.64 18.60 -14.85
CA ILE A 430 -2.08 19.96 -14.75
C ILE A 430 -3.06 20.99 -15.32
N ASP A 431 -3.69 20.71 -16.46
CA ASP A 431 -4.63 21.65 -17.09
C ASP A 431 -5.89 21.85 -16.23
N ILE A 432 -6.45 20.77 -15.69
CA ILE A 432 -7.58 20.82 -14.75
C ILE A 432 -7.17 21.61 -13.50
N LEU A 433 -5.99 21.34 -12.96
CA LEU A 433 -5.49 22.00 -11.76
C LEU A 433 -5.28 23.51 -12.00
N LYS A 434 -4.73 23.90 -13.15
CA LYS A 434 -4.61 25.32 -13.56
C LYS A 434 -5.99 25.98 -13.65
N ALA A 435 -6.98 25.32 -14.23
CA ALA A 435 -8.36 25.82 -14.27
C ALA A 435 -8.94 26.02 -12.86
N LEU A 436 -8.76 25.04 -11.96
CA LEU A 436 -9.21 25.13 -10.57
C LEU A 436 -8.58 26.32 -9.84
N ILE A 437 -7.27 26.50 -9.95
CA ILE A 437 -6.52 27.63 -9.36
C ILE A 437 -7.12 28.98 -9.82
N ILE A 438 -7.40 29.13 -11.12
CA ILE A 438 -7.99 30.36 -11.68
C ILE A 438 -9.39 30.61 -11.10
N THR A 439 -10.20 29.56 -10.95
CA THR A 439 -11.58 29.69 -10.46
C THR A 439 -11.68 29.90 -8.95
N GLU A 440 -10.79 29.31 -8.15
CA GLU A 440 -10.77 29.49 -6.70
C GLU A 440 -10.16 30.82 -6.29
N GLY A 441 -9.16 31.33 -7.02
CA GLY A 441 -8.59 32.67 -6.77
C GLY A 441 -9.55 33.84 -7.03
N ARG A 442 -10.80 33.57 -7.46
CA ARG A 442 -11.87 34.57 -7.64
C ARG A 442 -12.86 34.64 -6.47
N LYS A 443 -12.74 33.76 -5.47
CA LYS A 443 -13.52 33.82 -4.21
C LYS A 443 -12.69 34.47 -3.12
#